data_AF-A0A7V5UQ14-F1
#
_entry.id   AF-A0A7V5UQ14-F1
#
_cell.length_a   1.000
_cell.length_b   1.000
_cell.length_c   1.000
_cell.angle_alpha   90.00
_cell.angle_beta   90.00
_cell.angle_gamma   90.00
#
_symmetry.space_group_name_H-M   'P 1'
#
loop_
_entity.id
_entity.type
_entity.pdbx_description
1 polymer ?
#
loop_
_entity_poly.entity_id
_entity_poly.type
_entity_poly.pdbx_seq_one_letter_code
_entity_poly.pdbx_strand_id
1 'polypeptide(L)'
;MFQFKNHYTMRIITALTMGYWFVFWALNGLDKFLCREDLGLIKWYGNDRVDKFGMYMDRLGIGSDGVTGTLWFAGIWELGVAALCFYGLLLAFRTTDMRHRLHVFALALGGSVLTFIGFCIFDVVVGDRAELLEHSTYIGVVIISYMAVVLEPVFVELVANYNQNNKPHPV
;
A
#
# COMPACT_ATOMS: atom_id res chain seq x y z
N MET A 1 9.51 -29.27 27.04
CA MET A 1 10.09 -28.84 25.75
C MET A 1 9.09 -29.15 24.62
N PHE A 2 8.04 -28.33 24.47
CA PHE A 2 7.05 -28.45 23.39
C PHE A 2 6.47 -27.06 23.11
N GLN A 3 7.22 -26.20 22.41
CA GLN A 3 6.74 -24.86 22.00
C GLN A 3 7.17 -24.45 20.59
N PHE A 4 7.49 -25.40 19.71
CA PHE A 4 7.96 -25.08 18.36
C PHE A 4 6.90 -25.10 17.25
N LYS A 5 5.64 -25.42 17.54
CA LYS A 5 4.64 -25.71 16.48
C LYS A 5 3.68 -24.56 16.10
N ASN A 6 3.84 -23.37 16.68
CA ASN A 6 3.03 -22.18 16.36
C ASN A 6 3.77 -21.13 15.50
N HIS A 7 4.96 -21.42 14.96
CA HIS A 7 5.67 -20.44 14.11
C HIS A 7 4.97 -20.09 12.80
N TYR A 8 3.94 -20.85 12.41
CA TYR A 8 3.08 -20.59 11.27
C TYR A 8 1.73 -19.97 11.62
N THR A 9 1.50 -19.56 12.88
CA THR A 9 0.23 -18.91 13.21
C THR A 9 0.04 -17.72 12.28
N MET A 10 -1.02 -17.86 11.48
CA MET A 10 -1.34 -17.15 10.26
C MET A 10 -0.95 -15.67 10.33
N ARG A 11 0.11 -15.29 9.59
CA ARG A 11 0.45 -13.89 9.29
C ARG A 11 -0.28 -13.39 8.07
N ILE A 12 -1.52 -13.86 7.93
CA ILE A 12 -2.33 -13.67 6.75
C ILE A 12 -2.73 -12.20 6.66
N ILE A 13 -3.07 -11.55 7.78
CA ILE A 13 -3.49 -10.14 7.77
C ILE A 13 -2.32 -9.28 7.30
N THR A 14 -1.13 -9.53 7.84
CA THR A 14 0.09 -8.91 7.37
C THR A 14 0.31 -9.10 5.87
N ALA A 15 0.30 -10.36 5.40
CA ALA A 15 0.60 -10.68 4.01
C ALA A 15 -0.43 -10.07 3.05
N LEU A 16 -1.72 -10.15 3.39
CA LEU A 16 -2.80 -9.55 2.61
C LEU A 16 -2.67 -8.03 2.57
N THR A 17 -2.32 -7.41 3.68
CA THR A 17 -2.14 -5.95 3.76
C THR A 17 -0.98 -5.49 2.89
N MET A 18 0.20 -6.12 3.01
CA MET A 18 1.37 -5.78 2.19
C MET A 18 1.15 -6.11 0.72
N GLY A 19 0.48 -7.23 0.42
CA GLY A 19 0.13 -7.61 -0.94
C GLY A 19 -0.84 -6.64 -1.60
N TYR A 20 -1.88 -6.23 -0.87
CA TYR A 20 -2.84 -5.22 -1.33
C TYR A 20 -2.13 -3.91 -1.67
N TRP A 21 -1.35 -3.35 -0.74
CA TRP A 21 -0.66 -2.08 -0.96
C TRP A 21 0.42 -2.17 -2.04
N PHE A 22 1.10 -3.32 -2.16
CA PHE A 22 2.01 -3.56 -3.29
C PHE A 22 1.27 -3.48 -4.62
N VAL A 23 0.17 -4.22 -4.80
CA VAL A 23 -0.59 -4.22 -6.05
C VAL A 23 -1.17 -2.83 -6.32
N PHE A 24 -1.73 -2.19 -5.30
CA PHE A 24 -2.27 -0.83 -5.41
C PHE A 24 -1.24 0.16 -5.94
N TRP A 25 -0.05 0.23 -5.33
CA TRP A 25 0.99 1.16 -5.75
C TRP A 25 1.66 0.77 -7.06
N ALA A 26 1.85 -0.53 -7.30
CA ALA A 26 2.42 -1.01 -8.56
C ALA A 26 1.51 -0.66 -9.75
N LEU A 27 0.21 -0.91 -9.63
CA LEU A 27 -0.74 -0.60 -10.70
C LEU A 27 -0.91 0.92 -10.89
N ASN A 28 -0.97 1.70 -9.81
CA ASN A 28 -1.03 3.16 -9.91
C ASN A 28 0.23 3.76 -10.55
N GLY A 29 1.41 3.22 -10.21
CA GLY A 29 2.68 3.66 -10.76
C GLY A 29 2.77 3.32 -12.25
N LEU A 30 2.45 2.07 -12.61
CA LEU A 30 2.40 1.61 -13.99
C LEU A 30 1.41 2.41 -14.85
N ASP A 31 0.25 2.77 -14.31
CA ASP A 31 -0.79 3.53 -15.00
C ASP A 31 -0.27 4.87 -15.56
N LYS A 32 0.73 5.48 -14.91
CA LYS A 32 1.34 6.76 -15.33
C LYS A 32 2.32 6.63 -16.49
N PHE A 33 2.77 5.41 -16.79
CA PHE A 33 3.59 5.13 -17.97
C PHE A 33 2.74 4.59 -19.11
N LEU A 34 1.76 3.74 -18.79
CA LEU A 34 0.96 3.03 -19.77
C LEU A 34 -0.17 3.87 -20.35
N CYS A 35 -0.74 4.86 -19.64
CA CYS A 35 -1.66 5.86 -20.21
C CYS A 35 -2.70 5.31 -21.23
N ARG A 36 -3.45 4.26 -20.85
CA ARG A 36 -4.45 3.56 -21.71
C ARG A 36 -3.91 2.84 -22.96
N GLU A 37 -2.62 2.55 -22.99
CA GLU A 37 -1.97 1.86 -24.10
C GLU A 37 -2.54 0.45 -24.34
N ASP A 38 -2.59 0.07 -25.62
CA ASP A 38 -2.92 -1.28 -26.03
C ASP A 38 -1.63 -2.13 -26.05
N LEU A 39 -1.52 -3.06 -25.11
CA LEU A 39 -0.35 -3.95 -24.98
C LEU A 39 -0.46 -5.20 -25.87
N GLY A 40 -1.38 -5.18 -26.85
CA GLY A 40 -1.59 -6.23 -27.85
C GLY A 40 -2.46 -7.38 -27.33
N LEU A 41 -2.08 -8.00 -26.21
CA LEU A 41 -2.87 -9.08 -25.60
C LEU A 41 -3.92 -8.55 -24.62
N ILE A 42 -3.67 -7.39 -24.03
CA ILE A 42 -4.51 -6.75 -23.02
C ILE A 42 -4.52 -5.25 -23.29
N LYS A 43 -5.72 -4.68 -23.40
CA LYS A 43 -5.89 -3.23 -23.39
C LYS A 43 -5.84 -2.72 -21.96
N TRP A 44 -4.95 -1.76 -21.68
CA TRP A 44 -4.89 -1.13 -20.36
C TRP A 44 -6.04 -0.13 -20.23
N TYR A 45 -6.97 -0.37 -19.31
CA TYR A 45 -8.17 0.47 -19.12
C TYR A 45 -8.01 1.52 -18.01
N GLY A 46 -6.77 1.82 -17.62
CA GLY A 46 -6.50 2.83 -16.62
C GLY A 46 -6.91 4.24 -17.01
N ASN A 47 -6.54 5.22 -16.20
CA ASN A 47 -6.95 6.61 -16.46
C ASN A 47 -6.16 7.19 -17.64
N ASP A 48 -6.78 8.15 -18.35
CA ASP A 48 -6.03 8.95 -19.32
C ASP A 48 -5.18 9.97 -18.57
N ARG A 49 -3.99 9.52 -18.16
CA ARG A 49 -3.12 10.30 -17.29
C ARG A 49 -2.54 11.50 -18.01
N VAL A 50 -2.34 11.41 -19.33
CA VAL A 50 -1.86 12.54 -20.13
C VAL A 50 -2.93 13.63 -20.17
N ASP A 51 -4.16 13.30 -20.53
CA ASP A 51 -5.25 14.28 -20.59
C ASP A 51 -5.53 14.90 -19.21
N LYS A 52 -5.61 14.07 -18.17
CA LYS A 52 -5.91 14.54 -16.80
C LYS A 52 -4.83 15.49 -16.29
N PHE A 53 -3.55 15.15 -16.46
CA PHE A 53 -2.46 16.01 -16.03
C PHE A 53 -2.27 17.23 -16.94
N GLY A 54 -2.64 17.14 -18.22
CA GLY A 54 -2.76 18.30 -19.11
C GLY A 54 -3.73 19.34 -18.54
N MET A 55 -4.92 18.90 -18.14
CA MET A 55 -5.90 19.77 -17.47
C MET A 55 -5.35 20.40 -16.18
N TYR A 56 -4.54 19.68 -15.40
CA TYR A 56 -3.90 20.25 -14.21
C TYR A 56 -2.87 21.33 -14.55
N MET A 57 -2.01 21.09 -15.55
CA MET A 57 -1.01 22.07 -15.98
C MET A 57 -1.66 23.33 -16.56
N ASP A 58 -2.75 23.18 -17.29
CA ASP A 58 -3.54 24.30 -17.82
C ASP A 58 -4.13 25.15 -16.70
N ARG A 59 -4.67 24.52 -15.64
CA ARG A 59 -5.16 25.24 -14.44
C ARG A 59 -4.06 26.01 -13.72
N LEU A 60 -2.83 25.51 -13.77
CA LEU A 60 -1.67 26.17 -13.19
C LEU A 60 -1.04 27.23 -14.12
N GLY A 61 -1.48 27.30 -15.39
CA GLY A 61 -0.90 28.21 -16.39
C GLY A 61 0.51 27.83 -16.83
N ILE A 62 0.94 26.58 -16.64
CA ILE A 62 2.32 26.11 -16.87
C ILE A 62 2.49 25.53 -18.30
N GLY A 63 1.39 25.27 -19.01
CA GLY A 63 1.42 24.63 -20.34
C GLY A 63 1.75 23.14 -20.28
N SER A 64 1.57 22.43 -21.40
CA SER A 64 1.62 20.96 -21.45
C SER A 64 3.01 20.34 -21.28
N ASP A 65 4.08 21.13 -21.38
CA ASP A 65 5.46 20.64 -21.39
C ASP A 65 5.85 19.92 -20.07
N GLY A 66 5.18 20.25 -18.96
CA GLY A 66 5.41 19.64 -17.66
C GLY A 66 4.69 18.31 -17.40
N VAL A 67 3.77 17.89 -18.28
CA VAL A 67 2.90 16.72 -18.04
C VAL A 67 3.71 15.43 -17.89
N THR A 68 4.52 15.09 -18.90
CA THR A 68 5.28 13.83 -18.93
C THR A 68 6.27 13.73 -17.76
N GLY A 69 6.99 14.82 -17.47
CA GLY A 69 7.94 14.85 -16.35
C GLY A 69 7.26 14.62 -15.01
N THR A 70 6.09 15.24 -14.80
CA THR A 70 5.30 15.08 -13.57
C THR A 70 4.76 13.66 -13.43
N LEU A 71 4.25 13.09 -14.52
CA LEU A 71 3.76 11.70 -14.55
C LEU A 71 4.87 10.70 -14.24
N TRP A 72 6.04 10.85 -14.85
CA TRP A 72 7.18 9.96 -14.60
C TRP A 72 7.70 10.07 -13.18
N PHE A 73 7.82 11.30 -12.64
CA PHE A 73 8.21 11.49 -11.25
C PHE A 73 7.24 10.78 -10.30
N ALA A 74 5.93 11.03 -10.46
CA ALA A 74 4.91 10.40 -9.63
C ALA A 74 4.92 8.86 -9.79
N GLY A 75 5.06 8.36 -11.02
CA GLY A 75 5.10 6.92 -11.30
C GLY A 75 6.31 6.23 -10.68
N ILE A 76 7.51 6.80 -10.81
CA ILE A 76 8.73 6.25 -10.19
C ILE A 76 8.61 6.25 -8.67
N TRP A 77 8.09 7.34 -8.09
CA TRP A 77 7.87 7.44 -6.65
C TRP A 77 6.91 6.34 -6.14
N GLU A 78 5.75 6.19 -6.78
CA GLU A 78 4.77 5.16 -6.42
C GLU A 78 5.32 3.74 -6.59
N LEU A 79 6.11 3.48 -7.64
CA LEU A 79 6.78 2.19 -7.81
C LEU A 79 7.83 1.94 -6.71
N GLY A 80 8.50 2.99 -6.22
CA GLY A 80 9.38 2.91 -5.05
C GLY A 80 8.64 2.48 -3.78
N VAL A 81 7.46 3.05 -3.54
CA VAL A 81 6.59 2.65 -2.42
C VAL A 81 6.06 1.22 -2.62
N ALA A 82 5.71 0.85 -3.85
CA ALA A 82 5.32 -0.52 -4.20
C ALA A 82 6.44 -1.52 -3.87
N ALA A 83 7.70 -1.19 -4.19
CA ALA A 83 8.85 -2.03 -3.89
C ALA A 83 9.05 -2.24 -2.37
N LEU A 84 8.83 -1.19 -1.56
CA LEU A 84 8.84 -1.32 -0.09
C LEU A 84 7.71 -2.25 0.41
N CYS A 85 6.50 -2.12 -0.14
CA CYS A 85 5.37 -2.99 0.19
C CYS A 85 5.65 -4.45 -0.22
N PHE A 86 6.25 -4.66 -1.39
CA PHE A 86 6.65 -5.99 -1.86
C PHE A 86 7.73 -6.60 -0.98
N TYR A 87 8.73 -5.83 -0.57
CA TYR A 87 9.74 -6.29 0.38
C TYR A 87 9.10 -6.69 1.73
N GLY A 88 8.17 -5.88 2.22
CA GLY A 88 7.32 -6.25 3.36
C GLY A 88 6.60 -7.58 3.16
N LEU A 89 5.94 -7.77 2.01
CA LEU A 89 5.26 -9.02 1.67
C LEU A 89 6.21 -10.23 1.74
N LEU A 90 7.42 -10.11 1.17
CA LEU A 90 8.42 -11.18 1.24
C LEU A 90 8.83 -11.50 2.68
N LEU A 91 9.02 -10.48 3.52
CA LEU A 91 9.36 -10.67 4.93
C LEU A 91 8.22 -11.34 5.72
N ALA A 92 6.96 -11.08 5.38
CA ALA A 92 5.82 -11.72 6.02
C ALA A 92 5.92 -13.26 5.99
N PHE A 93 6.45 -13.80 4.89
CA PHE A 93 6.65 -15.24 4.68
C PHE A 93 8.03 -15.76 5.09
N ARG A 94 9.08 -14.94 5.05
CA ARG A 94 10.47 -15.42 5.15
C ARG A 94 11.16 -15.20 6.49
N THR A 95 10.82 -14.16 7.24
CA THR A 95 11.51 -13.85 8.51
C THR A 95 10.68 -14.16 9.73
N THR A 96 11.29 -14.66 10.80
CA THR A 96 10.66 -14.77 12.12
C THR A 96 10.95 -13.56 13.02
N ASP A 97 11.84 -12.66 12.61
CA ASP A 97 12.18 -11.45 13.36
C ASP A 97 11.02 -10.44 13.32
N MET A 98 10.30 -10.35 14.43
CA MET A 98 9.18 -9.43 14.62
C MET A 98 9.59 -7.96 14.50
N ARG A 99 10.74 -7.56 15.06
CA ARG A 99 11.15 -6.15 15.11
C ARG A 99 11.51 -5.65 13.72
N HIS A 100 12.33 -6.42 13.02
CA HIS A 100 12.72 -6.09 11.65
C HIS A 100 11.50 -6.00 10.73
N ARG A 101 10.59 -6.97 10.85
CA ARG A 101 9.34 -7.01 10.08
C ARG A 101 8.44 -5.79 10.35
N LEU A 102 8.15 -5.49 11.61
CA LEU A 102 7.32 -4.34 11.98
C LEU A 102 7.95 -3.01 11.53
N HIS A 103 9.28 -2.89 11.59
CA HIS A 103 10.00 -1.71 11.11
C HIS A 103 9.79 -1.53 9.60
N VAL A 104 9.97 -2.58 8.79
CA VAL A 104 9.78 -2.52 7.34
C VAL A 104 8.32 -2.21 6.99
N PHE A 105 7.34 -2.77 7.71
CA PHE A 105 5.93 -2.44 7.49
C PHE A 105 5.60 -1.00 7.84
N ALA A 106 6.16 -0.48 8.94
CA ALA A 106 6.00 0.92 9.30
C ALA A 106 6.59 1.84 8.21
N LEU A 107 7.74 1.48 7.62
CA LEU A 107 8.32 2.21 6.50
C LEU A 107 7.44 2.13 5.24
N ALA A 108 6.94 0.96 4.88
CA ALA A 108 6.08 0.78 3.71
C ALA A 108 4.76 1.57 3.83
N LEU A 109 4.04 1.40 4.94
CA LEU A 109 2.78 2.11 5.19
C LEU A 109 3.01 3.61 5.43
N GLY A 110 4.10 3.99 6.10
CA GLY A 110 4.52 5.38 6.24
C GLY A 110 4.81 6.03 4.89
N GLY A 111 5.45 5.30 3.97
CA GLY A 111 5.63 5.72 2.58
C GLY A 111 4.30 5.94 1.86
N SER A 112 3.33 5.03 2.04
CA SER A 112 1.97 5.22 1.50
C SER A 112 1.32 6.50 2.03
N VAL A 113 1.35 6.73 3.35
CA VAL A 113 0.79 7.95 3.97
C VAL A 113 1.46 9.20 3.41
N LEU A 114 2.80 9.22 3.36
CA LEU A 114 3.55 10.36 2.83
C LEU A 114 3.16 10.66 1.38
N THR A 115 2.98 9.62 0.57
CA THR A 115 2.54 9.73 -0.82
C THR A 115 1.15 10.36 -0.91
N PHE A 116 0.18 9.85 -0.16
CA PHE A 116 -1.18 10.39 -0.16
C PHE A 116 -1.25 11.82 0.39
N ILE A 117 -0.43 12.18 1.39
CA ILE A 117 -0.31 13.58 1.84
C ILE A 117 0.19 14.46 0.70
N GLY A 118 1.23 14.01 -0.02
CA GLY A 118 1.74 14.70 -1.20
C GLY A 118 0.64 14.90 -2.26
N PHE A 119 -0.16 13.87 -2.53
CA PHE A 119 -1.28 13.98 -3.46
C PHE A 119 -2.37 14.92 -2.96
N CYS A 120 -2.76 14.86 -1.69
CA CYS A 120 -3.74 15.79 -1.13
C CYS A 120 -3.28 17.25 -1.26
N ILE A 121 -2.00 17.53 -1.02
CA ILE A 121 -1.42 18.87 -1.21
C ILE A 121 -1.55 19.26 -2.69
N PHE A 122 -1.14 18.37 -3.60
CA PHE A 122 -1.23 18.61 -5.04
C PHE A 122 -2.67 18.87 -5.49
N ASP A 123 -3.64 18.06 -5.06
CA ASP A 123 -5.06 18.17 -5.39
C ASP A 123 -5.65 19.52 -4.96
N VAL A 124 -5.26 20.02 -3.78
CA VAL A 124 -5.64 21.37 -3.34
C VAL A 124 -5.08 22.43 -4.28
N VAL A 125 -3.81 22.29 -4.68
CA VAL A 125 -3.11 23.24 -5.56
C VAL A 125 -3.72 23.26 -6.96
N VAL A 126 -4.07 22.11 -7.53
CA VAL A 126 -4.69 22.00 -8.88
C VAL A 126 -6.22 22.11 -8.85
N GLY A 127 -6.80 22.28 -7.66
CA GLY A 127 -8.24 22.45 -7.46
C GLY A 127 -9.08 21.20 -7.71
N ASP A 128 -8.52 20.00 -7.57
CA ASP A 128 -9.25 18.74 -7.74
C ASP A 128 -9.85 18.23 -6.41
N ARG A 129 -11.11 18.60 -6.16
CA ARG A 129 -11.78 18.23 -4.91
C ARG A 129 -12.22 16.78 -4.86
N ALA A 130 -12.42 16.13 -6.01
CA ALA A 130 -12.81 14.72 -6.05
C ALA A 130 -11.62 13.85 -5.67
N GLU A 131 -10.46 14.08 -6.29
CA GLU A 131 -9.22 13.36 -5.95
C GLU A 131 -8.78 13.61 -4.51
N LEU A 132 -8.93 14.85 -4.02
CA LEU A 132 -8.61 15.18 -2.62
C LEU A 132 -9.38 14.31 -1.62
N LEU A 133 -10.68 14.10 -1.87
CA LEU A 133 -11.52 13.26 -1.01
C LEU A 133 -11.08 11.79 -1.09
N GLU A 134 -10.77 11.30 -2.28
CA GLU A 134 -10.31 9.93 -2.51
C GLU A 134 -8.97 9.67 -1.81
N HIS A 135 -7.96 10.51 -2.04
CA HIS A 135 -6.65 10.40 -1.40
C HIS A 135 -6.72 10.56 0.13
N SER A 136 -7.57 11.47 0.64
CA SER A 136 -7.79 11.60 2.09
C SER A 136 -8.42 10.33 2.69
N THR A 137 -9.34 9.70 1.96
CA THR A 137 -9.96 8.44 2.38
C THR A 137 -8.92 7.31 2.44
N TYR A 138 -8.02 7.26 1.46
CA TYR A 138 -6.94 6.26 1.46
C TYR A 138 -5.99 6.40 2.65
N ILE A 139 -5.71 7.62 3.13
CA ILE A 139 -4.94 7.80 4.39
C ILE A 139 -5.63 7.05 5.54
N GLY A 140 -6.95 7.18 5.67
CA GLY A 140 -7.73 6.44 6.66
C GLY A 140 -7.60 4.92 6.50
N VAL A 141 -7.67 4.41 5.27
CA VAL A 141 -7.49 2.98 4.98
C VAL A 141 -6.07 2.49 5.32
N VAL A 142 -5.04 3.31 5.08
CA VAL A 142 -3.65 2.99 5.48
C VAL A 142 -3.52 2.92 7.00
N ILE A 143 -4.14 3.83 7.74
CA ILE A 143 -4.13 3.81 9.22
C ILE A 143 -4.80 2.53 9.74
N ILE A 144 -5.96 2.17 9.21
CA ILE A 144 -6.66 0.93 9.56
C ILE A 144 -5.79 -0.30 9.22
N SER A 145 -5.13 -0.28 8.05
CA SER A 145 -4.19 -1.32 7.63
C SER A 145 -3.04 -1.47 8.62
N TYR A 146 -2.46 -0.36 9.08
CA TYR A 146 -1.40 -0.35 10.08
C TYR A 146 -1.88 -0.96 11.40
N MET A 147 -3.06 -0.54 11.88
CA MET A 147 -3.66 -1.10 13.09
C MET A 147 -3.89 -2.61 12.98
N ALA A 148 -4.42 -3.09 11.85
CA ALA A 148 -4.66 -4.52 11.63
C ALA A 148 -3.36 -5.34 11.72
N VAL A 149 -2.26 -4.83 11.15
CA VAL A 149 -0.94 -5.47 11.20
C VAL A 149 -0.36 -5.48 12.62
N VAL A 150 -0.47 -4.37 13.35
CA VAL A 150 0.06 -4.26 14.72
C VAL A 150 -0.74 -5.10 15.72
N LEU A 151 -2.05 -5.26 15.50
CA LEU A 151 -2.92 -6.04 16.39
C LEU A 151 -2.89 -7.55 16.11
N GLU A 152 -2.46 -7.99 14.93
CA GLU A 152 -2.38 -9.41 14.57
C GLU A 152 -1.65 -10.27 15.63
N PRO A 153 -0.45 -9.90 16.15
CA PRO A 153 0.22 -10.68 17.19
C PRO A 153 -0.59 -10.78 18.50
N VAL A 154 -1.31 -9.73 18.87
CA VAL A 154 -2.13 -9.68 20.09
C VAL A 154 -3.29 -10.67 19.99
N PHE A 155 -4.00 -10.67 18.85
CA PHE A 155 -5.10 -11.62 18.63
C PHE A 155 -4.62 -13.06 18.60
N VAL A 156 -3.47 -13.31 17.98
CA VAL A 156 -2.84 -14.64 17.97
C VAL A 156 -2.56 -15.14 19.40
N GLU A 157 -2.01 -14.28 20.25
CA GLU A 157 -1.74 -14.62 21.65
C GLU A 157 -3.02 -14.87 22.46
N LEU A 158 -4.03 -14.02 22.31
CA LEU A 158 -5.32 -14.18 22.99
C LEU A 158 -6.00 -15.51 22.64
N VAL A 159 -6.01 -15.88 21.35
CA VAL A 159 -6.58 -17.15 20.89
C VAL A 159 -5.76 -18.34 21.41
N ALA A 160 -4.43 -18.23 21.44
CA ALA A 160 -3.58 -19.28 21.99
C ALA A 160 -3.85 -19.52 23.49
N ASN A 161 -3.96 -18.45 24.27
CA ASN A 161 -4.24 -18.51 25.71
C ASN A 161 -5.64 -19.09 26.00
N TYR A 162 -6.66 -18.66 25.25
CA TYR A 162 -8.01 -19.22 25.36
C TYR A 162 -8.02 -20.73 25.10
N ASN A 163 -7.35 -21.18 24.04
CA ASN A 163 -7.30 -22.60 23.69
C ASN A 163 -6.52 -23.43 24.72
N GLN A 164 -5.50 -22.85 25.36
CA GLN A 164 -4.74 -23.55 26.41
C GLN A 164 -5.57 -23.75 27.68
N ASN A 165 -6.34 -22.75 28.08
CA ASN A 165 -7.15 -22.79 29.30
C ASN A 165 -8.39 -23.69 29.19
N ASN A 166 -8.84 -24.00 27.97
CA ASN A 166 -10.03 -24.82 27.71
C ASN A 166 -9.70 -26.23 27.18
N LYS A 167 -8.45 -26.71 27.33
CA LYS A 167 -8.12 -28.10 26.97
C LYS A 167 -8.80 -29.06 27.95
N PRO A 168 -9.53 -30.09 27.48
CA PRO A 168 -10.08 -31.10 28.37
C PRO A 168 -8.93 -31.79 29.11
N HIS A 169 -9.04 -31.86 30.45
CA HIS A 169 -8.09 -32.62 31.25
C HIS A 169 -8.23 -34.11 30.89
N PRO A 170 -7.11 -34.83 30.67
CA PRO A 170 -7.18 -36.27 30.47
C PRO A 170 -7.80 -36.91 31.71
N VAL A 171 -8.89 -37.66 31.49
CA VAL A 171 -9.57 -38.47 32.50
C VAL A 171 -8.77 -39.74 32.75
#